data_AF-A0A1F0C6W2-F1
#
_entry.id   AF-A0A1F0C6W2-F1
#
_cell.length_a   1.000
_cell.length_b   1.000
_cell.length_c   1.000
_cell.angle_alpha   90.00
_cell.angle_beta   90.00
_cell.angle_gamma   90.00
#
_symmetry.space_group_name_H-M   'P 1'
#
loop_
_entity.id
_entity.type
_entity.pdbx_description
1 polymer ?
#
loop_
_entity_poly.entity_id
_entity_poly.type
_entity_poly.pdbx_seq_one_letter_code
_entity_poly.pdbx_strand_id
1 'polypeptide(L)'
;MKLRLEELRNKLGLSRRDVHEATGISMNTLLHYEKGGTPSIGQVENIAKAYNINPAWLLGWIDEGQQPQPLETVVEKIIYVEKEGCRLPPYWNNDNNGRIIKWKESRRAFQRRTI
;
A
#
# COMPACT_ATOMS: atom_id res chain seq x y z
N MET A 1 14.42 -19.37 -11.96
CA MET A 1 13.34 -20.00 -11.16
C MET A 1 13.45 -21.54 -11.02
N LYS A 2 13.93 -22.26 -12.04
CA LYS A 2 13.98 -23.74 -12.15
C LYS A 2 13.97 -24.54 -10.82
N LEU A 3 15.00 -24.40 -9.99
CA LEU A 3 15.17 -25.24 -8.79
C LEU A 3 14.31 -24.77 -7.60
N ARG A 4 14.12 -23.46 -7.44
CA ARG A 4 13.50 -22.88 -6.24
C ARG A 4 12.01 -23.20 -6.12
N LEU A 5 11.28 -23.26 -7.24
CA LEU A 5 9.85 -23.58 -7.22
C LEU A 5 9.60 -25.05 -6.86
N GLU A 6 10.38 -25.97 -7.44
CA GLU A 6 10.26 -27.40 -7.15
C GLU A 6 10.64 -27.71 -5.71
N GLU A 7 11.72 -27.13 -5.20
CA GLU A 7 12.14 -27.25 -3.81
C GLU A 7 11.08 -26.73 -2.83
N LEU A 8 10.49 -25.57 -3.11
CA LEU A 8 9.37 -25.02 -2.31
C LEU A 8 8.19 -25.97 -2.26
N ARG A 9 7.78 -26.48 -3.43
CA ARG A 9 6.66 -27.40 -3.55
C ARG A 9 6.92 -28.69 -2.77
N ASN A 10 8.13 -29.23 -2.87
CA ASN A 10 8.52 -30.45 -2.15
C ASN A 10 8.63 -30.21 -0.62
N LYS A 11 9.14 -29.06 -0.17
CA LYS A 11 9.20 -28.68 1.26
C LYS A 11 7.81 -28.59 1.89
N LEU A 12 6.84 -28.08 1.15
CA LEU A 12 5.44 -27.96 1.59
C LEU A 12 4.62 -29.23 1.35
N GLY A 13 5.18 -30.25 0.68
CA GLY A 13 4.47 -31.50 0.37
C GLY A 13 3.33 -31.33 -0.63
N LEU A 14 3.31 -30.27 -1.42
CA LEU A 14 2.20 -29.93 -2.33
C LEU A 14 2.32 -30.67 -3.67
N SER A 15 1.20 -31.16 -4.19
CA SER A 15 1.11 -31.62 -5.57
C SER A 15 0.99 -30.42 -6.52
N ARG A 16 1.43 -30.58 -7.78
CA ARG A 16 1.22 -29.56 -8.83
C ARG A 16 -0.27 -29.22 -9.00
N ARG A 17 -1.15 -30.17 -8.68
CA ARG A 17 -2.60 -29.95 -8.66
C ARG A 17 -3.02 -28.95 -7.59
N ASP A 18 -2.48 -29.08 -6.37
CA ASP A 18 -2.80 -28.18 -5.27
C ASP A 18 -2.33 -26.75 -5.59
N VAL A 19 -1.16 -26.63 -6.22
CA VAL A 19 -0.65 -25.33 -6.70
C VAL A 19 -1.53 -24.74 -7.79
N HIS A 20 -2.02 -25.58 -8.72
CA HIS A 20 -2.96 -25.16 -9.75
C HIS A 20 -4.26 -24.63 -9.14
N GLU A 21 -4.82 -25.33 -8.15
CA GLU A 21 -6.04 -24.91 -7.46
C GLU A 21 -5.83 -23.60 -6.67
N ALA A 22 -4.64 -23.40 -6.08
CA ALA A 22 -4.32 -22.17 -5.34
C ALA A 22 -4.02 -20.94 -6.24
N THR A 23 -3.37 -21.14 -7.39
CA THR A 23 -2.89 -20.04 -8.25
C THR A 23 -3.72 -19.82 -9.52
N GLY A 24 -4.53 -20.79 -9.92
CA GLY A 24 -5.23 -20.82 -11.20
C GLY A 24 -4.33 -21.08 -12.42
N ILE A 25 -3.04 -21.34 -12.22
CA ILE A 25 -2.07 -21.57 -13.30
C ILE A 25 -2.15 -23.02 -13.77
N SER A 26 -2.17 -23.26 -15.08
CA SER A 26 -2.25 -24.63 -15.61
C SER A 26 -1.09 -25.51 -15.14
N MET A 27 -1.35 -26.80 -14.92
CA MET A 27 -0.31 -27.75 -14.48
C MET A 27 0.86 -27.85 -15.48
N ASN A 28 0.57 -27.74 -16.78
CA ASN A 28 1.60 -27.80 -17.82
C ASN A 28 2.51 -26.56 -17.78
N THR A 29 1.92 -25.40 -17.47
CA THR A 29 2.65 -24.14 -17.26
C THR A 29 3.54 -24.21 -16.02
N LEU A 30 3.05 -24.79 -14.92
CA LEU A 30 3.85 -25.08 -13.72
C LEU A 30 5.05 -25.98 -14.03
N LEU A 31 4.82 -27.08 -14.75
CA LEU A 31 5.88 -27.99 -15.20
C LEU A 31 6.91 -27.27 -16.10
N HIS A 32 6.44 -26.38 -16.98
CA HIS A 32 7.32 -25.59 -17.83
C HIS A 32 8.23 -24.67 -16.99
N TYR A 33 7.69 -24.04 -15.95
CA TYR A 33 8.49 -23.19 -15.04
C TYR A 33 9.51 -23.99 -14.23
N GLU A 34 9.13 -25.15 -13.72
CA GLU A 34 10.06 -26.08 -13.04
C GLU A 34 11.17 -26.56 -13.98
N LYS A 35 10.93 -26.64 -15.30
CA LYS A 35 11.96 -27.02 -16.30
C LYS A 35 12.87 -25.86 -16.73
N GLY A 36 12.56 -24.62 -16.33
CA GLY A 36 13.34 -23.43 -16.67
C GLY A 36 12.68 -22.48 -17.67
N GLY A 37 11.37 -22.61 -17.89
CA GLY A 37 10.57 -21.64 -18.62
C GLY A 37 10.59 -20.26 -17.95
N THR A 38 10.46 -19.21 -18.76
CA THR A 38 10.39 -17.82 -18.30
C THR A 38 8.93 -17.41 -18.06
N PRO A 39 8.48 -17.28 -16.80
CA PRO A 39 7.13 -16.80 -16.50
C PRO A 39 6.97 -15.31 -16.79
N SER A 40 5.73 -14.87 -17.04
CA SER A 40 5.39 -13.44 -17.06
C SER A 40 5.42 -12.86 -15.64
N ILE A 41 5.70 -11.56 -15.50
CA ILE A 41 5.81 -10.89 -14.21
C ILE A 41 4.55 -11.07 -13.34
N GLY A 42 3.35 -10.99 -13.95
CA GLY A 42 2.09 -11.20 -13.21
C GLY A 42 1.91 -12.63 -12.72
N GLN A 43 2.46 -13.63 -13.42
CA GLN A 43 2.41 -15.02 -12.97
C GLN A 43 3.39 -15.27 -11.83
N VAL A 44 4.57 -14.64 -11.87
CA VAL A 44 5.53 -14.65 -10.75
C VAL A 44 4.88 -14.07 -9.51
N GLU A 45 4.20 -12.93 -9.62
CA GLU A 45 3.51 -12.31 -8.50
C GLU A 45 2.38 -13.18 -7.94
N ASN A 46 1.57 -13.81 -8.80
CA ASN A 46 0.49 -14.69 -8.34
C ASN A 46 1.04 -15.91 -7.58
N ILE A 47 2.12 -16.51 -8.09
CA ILE A 47 2.80 -17.62 -7.41
C ILE A 47 3.39 -17.11 -6.09
N ALA A 48 4.08 -15.97 -6.11
CA ALA A 48 4.69 -15.38 -4.93
C ALA A 48 3.66 -15.07 -3.83
N LYS A 49 2.49 -14.57 -4.20
CA LYS A 49 1.36 -14.33 -3.29
C LYS A 49 0.81 -15.64 -2.71
N ALA A 50 0.63 -16.68 -3.52
CA ALA A 50 0.12 -17.96 -3.06
C ALA A 50 1.05 -18.64 -2.04
N TYR A 51 2.36 -18.49 -2.21
CA TYR A 51 3.36 -19.03 -1.28
C TYR A 51 3.81 -18.06 -0.19
N ASN A 52 3.32 -16.82 -0.23
CA ASN A 52 3.77 -15.71 0.62
C ASN A 52 5.31 -15.53 0.65
N ILE A 53 5.91 -15.51 -0.53
CA ILE A 53 7.37 -15.37 -0.74
C ILE A 53 7.69 -14.11 -1.54
N ASN A 54 8.95 -13.69 -1.49
CA ASN A 54 9.44 -12.60 -2.33
C ASN A 54 9.56 -13.06 -3.81
N PRO A 55 8.95 -12.36 -4.78
CA PRO A 55 9.03 -12.71 -6.21
C PRO A 55 10.46 -12.66 -6.76
N ALA A 56 11.31 -11.77 -6.27
CA ALA A 56 12.71 -11.66 -6.68
C ALA A 56 13.54 -12.87 -6.22
N TRP A 57 13.22 -13.42 -5.03
CA TRP A 57 13.81 -14.67 -4.57
C TRP A 57 13.34 -15.85 -5.44
N LEU A 58 12.06 -15.91 -5.82
CA LEU A 58 11.54 -16.97 -6.69
C LEU A 58 12.26 -16.99 -8.05
N LEU A 59 12.56 -15.82 -8.61
CA LEU A 59 13.20 -15.71 -9.91
C LEU A 59 14.68 -16.11 -9.92
N GLY A 60 15.39 -15.92 -8.81
CA GLY A 60 16.85 -16.09 -8.78
C GLY A 60 17.65 -14.81 -8.58
N TRP A 61 17.01 -13.67 -8.35
CA TRP A 61 17.69 -12.36 -8.34
C TRP A 61 18.34 -12.02 -6.99
N ILE A 62 17.92 -12.71 -5.92
CA ILE A 62 18.41 -12.54 -4.56
C ILE A 62 18.80 -13.92 -4.02
N ASP A 63 19.90 -13.99 -3.27
CA ASP A 63 20.37 -15.22 -2.62
C ASP A 63 19.83 -15.39 -1.19
N GLU A 64 19.91 -16.63 -0.70
CA GLU A 64 19.24 -17.18 0.50
C GLU A 64 19.51 -16.43 1.81
N GLY A 65 20.53 -15.57 1.86
CA GLY A 65 20.87 -14.74 3.03
C GLY A 65 19.86 -13.62 3.33
N GLN A 66 18.92 -13.37 2.43
CA GLN A 66 17.73 -12.56 2.66
C GLN A 66 16.55 -13.53 2.62
N GLN A 67 16.12 -14.03 3.79
CA GLN A 67 14.96 -14.93 3.88
C GLN A 67 13.78 -14.36 3.08
N PRO A 68 12.90 -15.22 2.51
CA PRO A 68 11.64 -14.76 1.97
C PRO A 68 10.85 -14.17 3.14
N GLN A 69 11.04 -12.88 3.41
CA GLN A 69 10.16 -12.15 4.28
C GLN A 69 8.79 -12.26 3.62
N PRO A 70 7.75 -12.68 4.35
CA PRO A 70 6.40 -12.51 3.86
C PRO A 70 6.25 -11.05 3.43
N LEU A 71 5.47 -10.81 2.38
CA LEU A 71 5.13 -9.45 1.98
C LEU A 71 4.33 -8.84 3.12
N GLU A 72 5.01 -8.26 4.12
CA GLU A 72 4.38 -7.52 5.21
C GLU A 72 3.61 -6.40 4.52
N THR A 73 2.29 -6.57 4.48
CA THR A 73 1.40 -5.50 4.07
C THR A 73 1.51 -4.49 5.19
N VAL A 74 2.31 -3.44 4.99
CA VAL A 74 2.37 -2.31 5.92
C VAL A 74 0.99 -1.67 5.89
N VAL A 75 0.11 -2.13 6.77
CA VAL A 75 -1.15 -1.46 7.03
C VAL A 75 -0.75 -0.16 7.70
N GLU A 76 -0.70 0.92 6.93
CA GLU A 76 -0.47 2.26 7.46
C GLU A 76 -1.55 2.54 8.52
N LYS A 77 -1.19 2.40 9.79
CA LYS A 77 -2.05 2.79 10.88
C LYS A 77 -2.06 4.31 10.88
N ILE A 78 -3.12 4.90 10.33
CA ILE A 78 -3.38 6.33 10.45
C ILE A 78 -3.73 6.59 11.92
N ILE A 79 -2.71 6.93 12.72
CA ILE A 79 -2.90 7.31 14.12
C ILE A 79 -3.25 8.79 14.12
N TYR A 80 -4.53 9.10 14.37
CA TYR A 80 -4.94 10.45 14.70
C TYR A 80 -4.42 10.77 16.10
N VAL A 81 -3.30 11.49 16.16
CA VAL A 81 -2.84 12.08 17.42
C VAL A 81 -3.67 13.35 17.61
N GLU A 82 -4.75 13.26 18.39
CA GLU A 82 -5.42 14.44 18.92
C GLU A 82 -4.42 15.16 19.84
N LYS A 83 -3.69 16.13 19.28
CA LYS A 83 -2.87 17.04 20.07
C LYS A 83 -3.80 18.08 20.68
N GLU A 84 -4.13 17.91 21.96
CA GLU A 84 -4.71 18.99 22.76
C GLU A 84 -3.77 20.20 22.70
N GLY A 85 -4.20 21.28 22.03
CA GLY A 85 -3.43 22.52 21.88
C GLY A 85 -2.91 22.86 20.46
N CYS A 86 -3.21 22.07 19.42
CA CYS A 86 -2.87 22.45 18.04
C CYS A 86 -3.77 23.57 17.50
N ARG A 87 -3.33 24.81 17.68
CA ARG A 87 -3.88 26.05 17.11
C ARG A 87 -3.67 26.06 15.58
N LEU A 88 -4.73 25.95 14.78
CA LEU A 88 -4.66 26.06 13.31
C LEU A 88 -4.13 27.45 12.87
N PRO A 89 -3.44 27.57 11.71
CA PRO A 89 -2.73 28.78 11.29
C PRO A 89 -3.63 29.99 10.98
N PRO A 90 -3.05 31.20 10.88
CA PRO A 90 -3.75 32.45 11.05
C PRO A 90 -4.37 32.92 9.74
N TYR A 91 -5.70 32.86 9.62
CA TYR A 91 -6.39 33.86 8.81
C TYR A 91 -6.73 35.03 9.74
N TRP A 92 -6.24 36.20 9.34
CA TRP A 92 -6.15 37.52 9.97
C TRP A 92 -7.49 38.14 10.45
N ASN A 93 -8.55 37.36 10.67
CA ASN A 93 -9.92 37.84 10.87
C ASN A 93 -10.67 37.18 12.05
N ASN A 94 -9.94 36.67 13.05
CA ASN A 94 -10.53 36.08 14.27
C ASN A 94 -10.21 36.92 15.51
N ASP A 95 -11.18 37.10 16.40
CA ASP A 95 -10.93 37.73 17.71
C ASP A 95 -10.18 36.76 18.66
N ASN A 96 -9.73 37.27 19.82
CA ASN A 96 -9.02 36.45 20.83
C ASN A 96 -9.87 35.27 21.37
N ASN A 97 -11.16 35.23 21.05
CA ASN A 97 -12.10 34.20 21.48
C ASN A 97 -12.52 33.27 20.32
N GLY A 98 -11.85 33.35 19.16
CA GLY A 98 -12.08 32.47 18.02
C GLY A 98 -13.35 32.76 17.23
N ARG A 99 -14.01 33.91 17.44
CA ARG A 99 -15.18 34.34 16.67
C ARG A 99 -14.73 35.17 15.46
N ILE A 100 -15.39 34.90 14.33
CA ILE A 100 -15.13 35.59 13.06
C ILE A 100 -15.58 37.04 13.17
N ILE A 101 -14.65 37.98 12.96
CA ILE A 101 -14.96 39.42 12.99
C ILE A 101 -15.70 39.77 11.69
N LYS A 102 -17.02 40.01 11.79
CA LYS A 102 -17.81 40.58 10.68
C LYS A 102 -17.78 42.10 10.77
N TRP A 103 -16.98 42.74 9.92
CA TRP A 103 -17.04 44.20 9.73
C TRP A 103 -18.40 44.58 9.14
N LYS A 104 -19.23 45.28 9.92
CA LYS A 104 -20.42 45.94 9.40
C LYS A 104 -20.04 47.38 9.09
N GLU A 105 -20.07 47.74 7.80
CA GLU A 105 -19.82 49.10 7.35
C GLU A 105 -20.80 50.05 8.06
N SER A 106 -20.28 50.95 8.90
CA SER A 106 -21.12 51.94 9.57
C SER A 106 -21.62 52.93 8.52
N ARG A 107 -22.89 52.87 8.13
CA ARG A 107 -23.52 53.97 7.37
C ARG A 107 -23.72 55.14 8.33
N ARG A 108 -22.69 55.94 8.56
CA ARG A 108 -22.86 57.26 9.15
C ARG A 108 -23.71 58.07 8.18
N ALA A 109 -24.97 58.32 8.54
CA ALA A 109 -25.85 59.19 7.79
C ALA A 109 -25.16 60.57 7.69
N PHE A 110 -24.68 60.91 6.50
CA PHE A 110 -24.21 62.24 6.18
C PHE A 110 -25.45 63.14 6.04
N GLN A 111 -26.03 63.54 7.18
CA GLN A 111 -27.03 64.61 7.19
C GLN A 111 -26.29 65.90 6.84
N ARG A 112 -26.38 66.29 5.56
CA ARG A 112 -25.99 67.62 5.09
C ARG A 112 -26.81 68.62 5.87
N ARG A 113 -26.16 69.40 6.73
CA ARG A 113 -26.77 70.57 7.37
C ARG A 113 -27.06 71.59 6.28
N THR A 114 -28.34 71.91 6.11
CA THR A 114 -28.83 73.08 5.37
C THR A 114 -28.37 74.36 6.07
N ILE A 115 -27.79 75.29 5.31
CA ILE A 115 -27.90 76.73 5.48
C ILE A 115 -28.20 77.29 4.10
#